data_AF-A0A0L7M827-F1
#
_entry.id   AF-A0A0L7M827-F1
#
_cell.length_a   1.000
_cell.length_b   1.000
_cell.length_c   1.000
_cell.angle_alpha   90.00
_cell.angle_beta   90.00
_cell.angle_gamma   90.00
#
_symmetry.space_group_name_H-M   'P 1'
#
loop_
_entity.id
_entity.type
_entity.pdbx_description
1 polymer ?
#
loop_
_entity_poly.entity_id
_entity_poly.type
_entity_poly.pdbx_seq_one_letter_code
_entity_poly.pdbx_strand_id
1 'polypeptide(L)' 'MNPSKIYSQHDVCLHIVPIDLEKNTFVLGDPFMRKYFTVYDYDNHTVGFALAKNL' A
#
# COMPACT_ATOMS: atom_id res chain seq x y z
N MET A 1 -8.10 -33.82 17.71
CA MET A 1 -8.43 -32.40 17.94
C MET A 1 -7.81 -31.98 19.26
N ASN A 2 -6.86 -31.04 19.27
CA ASN A 2 -6.68 -30.16 20.42
C ASN A 2 -6.75 -28.70 19.91
N PRO A 3 -7.92 -28.05 20.04
CA PRO A 3 -8.28 -26.79 19.36
C PRO A 3 -7.96 -25.52 20.17
N SER A 4 -6.94 -25.52 21.04
CA SER A 4 -6.83 -24.53 22.10
C SER A 4 -5.70 -23.50 21.99
N LYS A 5 -5.02 -23.34 20.85
CA LYS A 5 -4.28 -22.10 20.59
C LYS A 5 -5.17 -21.14 19.81
N ILE A 6 -6.10 -20.60 20.58
CA ILE A 6 -7.00 -19.50 20.30
C ILE A 6 -6.20 -18.38 19.63
N TYR A 7 -6.63 -18.03 18.42
CA TYR A 7 -6.21 -16.85 17.68
C TYR A 7 -6.37 -15.61 18.58
N SER A 8 -5.25 -15.09 19.05
CA SER A 8 -5.16 -13.81 19.75
C SER A 8 -3.78 -13.21 19.47
N GLN A 9 -3.46 -13.03 18.20
CA GLN A 9 -2.26 -12.29 17.81
C GLN A 9 -2.67 -11.01 17.09
N HIS A 10 -3.25 -10.10 17.88
CA HIS A 10 -3.05 -8.66 17.81
C HIS A 10 -2.59 -8.13 16.43
N ASP A 11 -3.56 -7.79 15.58
CA ASP A 11 -3.51 -6.85 14.44
C ASP A 11 -2.12 -6.55 13.83
N VAL A 12 -1.38 -7.55 13.33
CA VAL A 12 -0.20 -7.28 12.50
C VAL A 12 -0.68 -6.97 11.08
N CYS A 13 -0.99 -5.70 10.81
CA CYS A 13 -1.36 -5.23 9.47
C CYS A 13 -0.09 -4.98 8.64
N LEU A 14 0.45 -6.03 8.02
CA LEU A 14 1.63 -5.92 7.16
C LEU A 14 1.21 -5.43 5.76
N HIS A 15 1.56 -4.19 5.43
CA HIS A 15 1.32 -3.61 4.09
C HIS A 15 2.58 -3.50 3.23
N ILE A 16 3.72 -3.99 3.72
CA ILE A 16 4.96 -4.07 2.97
C ILE A 16 5.22 -5.54 2.66
N VAL A 17 5.21 -5.88 1.38
CA VAL A 17 5.39 -7.25 0.91
C VAL A 17 6.75 -7.35 0.21
N PRO A 18 7.65 -8.27 0.62
CA PRO A 18 8.85 -8.56 -0.16
C PRO A 18 8.43 -9.22 -1.47
N ILE A 19 8.77 -8.60 -2.58
CA ILE A 19 8.48 -9.11 -3.92
C ILE A 19 9.69 -8.89 -4.82
N ASP A 20 10.08 -9.93 -5.54
CA ASP A 20 11.16 -9.86 -6.52
C ASP A 20 10.62 -9.27 -7.84
N LEU A 21 11.01 -8.04 -8.10
CA LEU A 21 10.73 -7.32 -9.34
C LEU A 21 12.04 -7.07 -10.09
N GLU A 22 11.98 -6.24 -11.13
CA GLU A 22 13.17 -5.65 -11.71
C GLU A 22 14.02 -4.94 -10.65
N LYS A 23 15.32 -4.79 -10.97
CA LYS A 23 16.29 -4.23 -10.02
C LYS A 23 15.87 -2.84 -9.56
N ASN A 24 15.82 -2.64 -8.23
CA ASN A 24 15.48 -1.39 -7.56
C ASN A 24 14.05 -0.87 -7.80
N THR A 25 13.08 -1.75 -8.05
CA THR A 25 11.68 -1.38 -8.30
C THR A 25 10.81 -1.48 -7.05
N PHE A 26 9.91 -0.50 -6.87
CA PHE A 26 8.90 -0.47 -5.81
C PHE A 26 7.50 -0.22 -6.40
N VAL A 27 6.48 -0.83 -5.80
CA VAL A 27 5.07 -0.56 -6.13
C VAL A 27 4.45 0.29 -5.04
N LEU A 28 3.90 1.44 -5.42
CA LEU A 28 3.20 2.36 -4.51
C LEU A 28 1.71 2.00 -4.48
N GLY A 29 1.34 1.09 -3.57
CA GLY A 29 -0.03 0.61 -3.41
C GLY A 29 -0.92 1.48 -2.51
N ASP A 30 -2.01 0.88 -2.03
CA ASP A 30 -3.03 1.52 -1.19
C ASP A 30 -2.47 2.36 -0.02
N PRO A 31 -1.45 1.93 0.75
CA PRO A 31 -0.91 2.74 1.84
C PRO A 31 -0.36 4.10 1.39
N PHE A 32 0.25 4.15 0.20
CA PHE A 32 0.76 5.40 -0.36
C PHE A 32 -0.41 6.29 -0.81
N MET A 33 -1.38 5.72 -1.53
CA MET A 33 -2.54 6.44 -2.04
C MET A 33 -3.50 6.95 -0.95
N ARG A 34 -3.54 6.31 0.23
CA ARG A 34 -4.28 6.84 1.39
C ARG A 34 -3.74 8.18 1.89
N LYS A 35 -2.42 8.42 1.76
CA LYS A 35 -1.78 9.67 2.19
C LYS A 35 -1.76 10.71 1.07
N TYR A 36 -1.59 10.27 -0.17
CA TYR A 36 -1.44 11.14 -1.32
C TYR A 36 -2.57 10.91 -2.32
N PHE A 37 -3.30 11.98 -2.62
CA PHE A 37 -4.18 12.01 -3.79
C PHE A 37 -3.32 11.96 -5.05
N THR A 38 -3.69 11.09 -5.99
CA THR A 38 -2.96 10.86 -7.24
C THR A 38 -3.79 11.29 -8.45
N VAL A 39 -3.15 11.98 -9.40
CA VAL A 39 -3.72 12.32 -10.70
C VAL A 39 -2.95 11.57 -11.78
N TYR A 40 -3.67 10.90 -12.68
CA TYR A 40 -3.10 10.20 -13.84
C TYR A 40 -3.45 11.00 -15.10
N ASP A 41 -2.46 11.70 -15.65
CA ASP A 41 -2.61 12.56 -16.82
C ASP A 41 -2.06 11.85 -18.07
N TYR A 42 -2.98 11.34 -18.90
CA TYR A 42 -2.64 10.60 -20.12
C TYR A 42 -2.10 11.50 -21.23
N ASP A 43 -2.58 12.73 -21.35
CA ASP A 43 -2.15 13.64 -22.41
C ASP A 43 -0.69 14.06 -22.19
N ASN A 44 -0.36 14.40 -20.94
CA ASN A 44 0.99 14.83 -20.57
C ASN A 44 1.92 13.68 -20.15
N HIS A 45 1.41 12.45 -20.06
CA HIS A 45 2.17 11.28 -19.61
C HIS A 45 2.82 11.47 -18.23
N THR A 46 2.08 12.03 -17.28
CA THR A 46 2.58 12.33 -15.92
C THR A 46 1.67 11.80 -14.81
N VAL A 47 2.25 11.68 -13.61
CA VAL A 47 1.52 11.40 -12.37
C VAL A 47 1.75 12.54 -11.39
N GLY A 48 0.66 13.14 -10.90
CA GLY A 48 0.69 14.20 -9.90
C GLY A 48 0.37 13.69 -8.49
N PHE A 49 0.99 14.29 -7.48
CA PHE A 49 0.76 13.96 -6.07
C PHE A 49 0.40 15.21 -5.27
N ALA A 50 -0.61 15.09 -4.41
CA ALA A 50 -0.95 16.10 -3.41
C ALA A 50 -1.31 15.42 -2.08
N LEU A 51 -1.19 16.13 -0.95
CA LEU A 51 -1.68 15.59 0.33
C LEU A 51 -3.20 15.40 0.25
N ALA A 52 -3.66 14.19 0.59
CA ALA A 52 -5.09 13.91 0.69
C ALA A 52 -5.69 14.68 1.88
N LYS A 53 -6.92 15.16 1.72
CA LYS A 53 -7.71 15.69 2.84
C LYS A 53 -8.25 14.52 3.65
N ASN A 54 -8.28 14.67 4.97
CA ASN A 54 -9.02 13.74 5.84
C ASN A 54 -10.50 14.16 5.83
N LEU A 55 -11.26 13.60 4.88
CA LEU A 55 -12.69 13.90 4.64
C LEU A 55 -13.61 13.03 5.49
#